data_AF-A0A7C5R8F0-F1
#
_entry.id   AF-A0A7C5R8F0-F1
#
_cell.length_a   1.000
_cell.length_b   1.000
_cell.length_c   1.000
_cell.angle_alpha   90.00
_cell.angle_beta   90.00
_cell.angle_gamma   90.00
#
_symmetry.space_group_name_H-M   'P 1'
#
loop_
_entity.id
_entity.type
_entity.pdbx_description
1 polymer ?
#
loop_
_entity_poly.entity_id
_entity_poly.type
_entity_poly.pdbx_seq_one_letter_code
_entity_poly.pdbx_strand_id
1 'polypeptide(L)'
;MRFTFFILLFLFYVTSLSSQEAQYKVAGIGFYNFENLFDTIDDPNKRDSEFTPGGRRKWTQAVYEDKLNNLAKVVSELGTEITPDGLALLGVSEIENRQVLE
;
A
#
# COMPACT_ATOMS: atom_id res chain seq x y z
N MET A 1 57.55 -23.49 -12.13
CA MET A 1 56.30 -24.27 -12.34
C MET A 1 55.49 -24.43 -11.06
N ARG A 2 56.04 -25.01 -9.98
CA ARG A 2 55.29 -25.15 -8.69
C ARG A 2 54.84 -23.82 -8.09
N PHE A 3 55.71 -22.81 -8.03
CA PHE A 3 55.37 -21.49 -7.46
C PHE A 3 54.30 -20.74 -8.28
N THR A 4 54.40 -20.81 -9.61
CA THR A 4 53.44 -20.21 -10.55
C THR A 4 52.05 -20.82 -10.41
N PHE A 5 51.96 -22.13 -10.16
CA PHE A 5 50.71 -22.83 -9.90
C PHE A 5 50.02 -22.32 -8.62
N PHE A 6 50.77 -22.14 -7.53
CA PHE A 6 50.21 -21.59 -6.29
C PHE A 6 49.74 -20.14 -6.42
N ILE A 7 50.42 -19.31 -7.22
CA ILE A 7 49.99 -17.93 -7.49
C ILE A 7 48.66 -17.92 -8.26
N LEU A 8 48.52 -18.76 -9.29
CA LEU A 8 47.28 -18.85 -10.06
C LEU A 8 46.11 -19.37 -9.21
N LEU A 9 46.38 -20.32 -8.30
CA LEU A 9 45.39 -20.86 -7.37
C LEU A 9 44.94 -19.79 -6.36
N PHE A 10 45.87 -18.98 -5.86
CA PHE A 10 45.57 -17.85 -4.98
C PHE A 10 44.75 -16.76 -5.70
N LEU A 11 45.13 -16.39 -6.93
CA LEU A 11 44.37 -15.43 -7.74
C LEU A 11 42.94 -15.90 -8.02
N PHE A 12 42.76 -17.18 -8.33
CA PHE A 12 41.43 -17.79 -8.50
C PHE A 12 40.59 -17.70 -7.22
N TYR A 13 41.20 -17.97 -6.06
CA TYR A 13 40.51 -17.88 -4.77
C TYR A 13 40.06 -16.45 -4.44
N VAL A 14 40.90 -15.44 -4.71
CA VAL A 14 40.55 -14.03 -4.47
C VAL A 14 39.36 -13.59 -5.35
N THR A 15 39.25 -14.09 -6.58
CA THR A 15 38.10 -13.77 -7.45
C THR A 15 36.77 -14.40 -7.02
N SER A 16 36.81 -15.40 -6.13
CA SER A 16 35.61 -16.04 -5.59
C SER A 16 35.08 -15.36 -4.32
N LEU A 17 35.75 -14.32 -3.83
CA LEU A 17 35.28 -13.52 -2.72
C LEU A 17 34.25 -12.50 -3.22
N SER A 18 32.97 -12.79 -2.98
CA SER A 18 31.89 -11.81 -3.15
C SER A 18 31.67 -11.03 -1.85
N SER A 19 31.51 -9.72 -1.93
CA SER A 19 31.04 -8.91 -0.81
C SER A 19 29.62 -9.35 -0.43
N GLN A 20 29.32 -9.49 0.86
CA GLN A 20 27.96 -9.74 1.31
C GLN A 20 27.12 -8.47 1.06
N GLU A 21 26.07 -8.59 0.27
CA GLU A 21 25.06 -7.53 0.19
C GLU A 21 24.34 -7.43 1.54
N ALA A 22 24.20 -6.20 2.02
CA ALA A 22 23.48 -5.94 3.25
C ALA A 22 22.02 -6.39 3.10
N GLN A 23 21.59 -7.31 3.95
CA GLN A 23 20.21 -7.79 4.01
C GLN A 23 19.41 -6.84 4.89
N TYR A 24 18.37 -6.22 4.33
CA TYR A 24 17.47 -5.33 5.06
C TYR A 24 16.10 -5.98 5.20
N LYS A 25 15.49 -5.79 6.37
CA LYS A 25 14.04 -6.00 6.52
C LYS A 25 13.36 -4.68 6.21
N VAL A 26 12.47 -4.69 5.22
CA VAL A 26 11.72 -3.51 4.80
C VAL A 26 10.30 -3.60 5.34
N ALA A 27 9.79 -2.49 5.87
CA ALA A 27 8.40 -2.35 6.28
C ALA A 27 7.82 -1.12 5.59
N GLY A 28 6.73 -1.32 4.84
CA GLY A 28 6.02 -0.22 4.18
C GLY A 28 5.20 0.59 5.19
N ILE A 29 5.32 1.91 5.14
CA ILE A 29 4.44 2.83 5.89
C ILE A 29 3.83 3.78 4.88
N GLY A 30 2.50 3.83 4.83
CA GLY A 30 1.77 4.67 3.88
C GLY A 30 0.72 5.53 4.55
N PHE A 31 0.22 6.51 3.79
CA PHE A 31 -0.89 7.35 4.16
C PHE A 31 -1.82 7.51 2.96
N TYR A 32 -3.14 7.37 3.16
CA TYR A 32 -4.11 7.55 2.10
C TYR A 32 -5.35 8.34 2.58
N ASN A 33 -5.64 9.46 1.94
CA ASN A 33 -6.88 10.20 2.16
C ASN A 33 -8.02 9.56 1.38
N PHE A 34 -9.09 9.14 2.07
CA PHE A 34 -10.22 8.46 1.42
C PHE A 34 -11.25 9.44 0.83
N GLU A 35 -11.07 10.75 1.09
CA GLU A 35 -11.82 11.88 0.51
C GLU A 35 -13.34 11.71 0.64
N ASN A 36 -13.94 12.18 1.73
CA ASN A 36 -15.38 12.11 2.03
C ASN A 36 -16.11 10.87 1.47
N LEU A 37 -15.92 9.72 2.11
CA LEU A 37 -16.67 8.50 1.84
C LEU A 37 -18.02 8.55 2.58
N PHE A 38 -18.97 9.30 2.00
CA PHE A 38 -20.31 9.48 2.54
C PHE A 38 -21.04 8.14 2.65
N ASP A 39 -21.52 7.80 3.83
CA ASP A 39 -22.46 6.73 4.05
C ASP A 39 -23.80 7.05 3.39
N THR A 40 -24.61 6.03 3.16
CA THR A 40 -25.91 6.18 2.48
C THR A 40 -27.03 6.56 3.45
N ILE A 41 -26.71 6.87 4.71
CA ILE A 41 -27.67 7.18 5.76
C ILE A 41 -27.75 8.69 5.94
N ASP A 42 -28.91 9.26 5.59
CA ASP A 42 -29.16 10.69 5.73
C ASP A 42 -29.12 11.09 7.22
N ASP A 43 -28.04 11.76 7.64
CA ASP A 43 -27.94 12.41 8.94
C ASP A 43 -28.36 13.87 8.78
N PRO A 44 -29.48 14.31 9.38
CA PRO A 44 -29.97 15.68 9.25
C PRO A 44 -29.01 16.74 9.80
N ASN A 45 -27.94 16.35 10.52
CA ASN A 45 -26.90 17.24 11.01
C ASN A 45 -25.67 17.30 10.09
N LYS A 46 -25.57 16.44 9.07
CA LYS A 46 -24.52 16.48 8.06
C LYS A 46 -24.97 17.31 6.86
N ARG A 47 -24.02 18.00 6.21
CA ARG A 47 -24.28 18.85 5.04
C ARG A 47 -23.87 18.13 3.75
N ASP A 48 -24.40 16.94 3.56
CA ASP A 48 -24.06 15.98 2.49
C ASP A 48 -25.26 15.64 1.59
N SER A 49 -26.32 16.44 1.62
CA SER A 49 -27.54 16.22 0.83
C SER A 49 -27.31 16.09 -0.69
N GLU A 50 -26.18 16.58 -1.20
CA GLU A 50 -25.78 16.36 -2.59
C GLU A 50 -25.30 14.92 -2.88
N PHE A 51 -24.83 14.21 -1.86
CA PHE A 51 -24.37 12.82 -1.84
C PHE A 51 -25.46 11.87 -1.30
N THR A 52 -26.67 12.04 -1.81
CA THR A 52 -27.78 11.09 -1.62
C THR A 52 -28.24 10.54 -2.97
N PRO A 53 -29.05 9.47 -3.01
CA PRO A 53 -29.60 8.96 -4.28
C PRO A 53 -30.42 10.01 -5.04
N GLY A 54 -31.11 10.89 -4.32
CA GLY A 54 -31.88 12.02 -4.87
C GLY A 54 -31.08 13.32 -5.03
N GLY A 55 -29.86 13.36 -4.52
CA GLY A 55 -28.97 14.53 -4.57
C GLY A 55 -28.32 14.74 -5.93
N ARG A 56 -27.63 15.88 -6.08
CA ARG A 56 -26.97 16.27 -7.34
C ARG A 56 -25.95 15.23 -7.83
N ARG A 57 -25.27 14.53 -6.91
CA ARG A 57 -24.25 13.53 -7.21
C ARG A 57 -24.82 12.13 -7.45
N LYS A 58 -26.12 11.91 -7.24
CA LYS A 58 -26.79 10.61 -7.36
C LYS A 58 -26.00 9.51 -6.64
N TRP A 59 -25.64 9.77 -5.40
CA TRP A 59 -24.85 8.84 -4.59
C TRP A 59 -25.74 7.69 -4.14
N THR A 60 -25.67 6.58 -4.86
CA THR A 60 -26.42 5.37 -4.55
C THR A 60 -25.55 4.39 -3.78
N GLN A 61 -26.17 3.36 -3.21
CA GLN A 61 -25.46 2.24 -2.59
C GLN A 61 -24.42 1.62 -3.54
N ALA A 62 -24.74 1.50 -4.84
CA ALA A 62 -23.80 0.99 -5.84
C ALA A 62 -22.57 1.90 -6.01
N VAL A 63 -22.75 3.23 -6.02
CA VAL A 63 -21.63 4.18 -6.13
C VAL A 63 -20.75 4.12 -4.88
N TYR A 64 -21.37 3.98 -3.70
CA TYR A 64 -20.66 3.80 -2.43
C TYR A 64 -19.82 2.52 -2.43
N GLU A 65 -20.42 1.38 -2.80
CA GLU A 65 -19.74 0.08 -2.89
C GLU A 65 -18.61 0.09 -3.93
N ASP A 66 -18.84 0.69 -5.10
CA ASP A 66 -17.80 0.86 -6.12
C ASP A 66 -16.62 1.68 -5.60
N LYS A 67 -16.88 2.77 -4.87
CA LYS A 67 -15.81 3.56 -4.26
C LYS A 67 -15.05 2.76 -3.21
N LEU A 68 -15.74 2.04 -2.32
CA LEU A 68 -15.10 1.16 -1.33
C LEU A 68 -14.19 0.13 -2.00
N ASN A 69 -14.67 -0.53 -3.04
CA ASN A 69 -13.88 -1.53 -3.78
C ASN A 69 -12.64 -0.91 -4.43
N ASN A 70 -12.76 0.30 -4.99
CA ASN A 70 -11.63 1.02 -5.56
C ASN A 70 -10.60 1.42 -4.50
N LEU A 71 -11.04 1.92 -3.34
CA LEU A 71 -10.16 2.25 -2.21
C LEU A 71 -9.44 1.01 -1.69
N ALA A 72 -10.17 -0.09 -1.47
CA ALA A 72 -9.62 -1.36 -1.02
C ALA A 72 -8.59 -1.91 -2.01
N LYS A 73 -8.87 -1.81 -3.32
CA LYS A 73 -7.92 -2.21 -4.36
C LYS A 73 -6.62 -1.43 -4.26
N VAL A 74 -6.69 -0.09 -4.17
CA VAL A 74 -5.50 0.76 -4.01
C VAL A 74 -4.72 0.34 -2.76
N VAL A 75 -5.39 0.20 -1.61
CA VAL A 75 -4.74 -0.22 -0.36
C VAL A 75 -4.05 -1.58 -0.51
N SER A 76 -4.66 -2.54 -1.20
CA SER A 76 -4.09 -3.87 -1.41
C SER A 76 -2.85 -3.90 -2.32
N GLU A 77 -2.69 -2.89 -3.17
CA GLU A 77 -1.59 -2.80 -4.14
C GLU A 77 -0.44 -1.90 -3.62
N LEU A 78 -0.69 -1.04 -2.63
CA LEU A 78 0.29 -0.07 -2.12
C LEU A 78 1.55 -0.75 -1.56
N GLY A 79 2.70 -0.40 -2.15
CA GLY A 79 4.02 -0.82 -1.69
C GLY A 79 4.35 -2.29 -1.95
N THR A 80 3.47 -3.03 -2.64
CA THR A 80 3.63 -4.47 -2.91
C THR A 80 4.86 -4.79 -3.77
N GLU A 81 5.35 -3.83 -4.54
CA GLU A 81 6.57 -3.91 -5.34
C GLU A 81 7.86 -3.93 -4.51
N ILE A 82 7.80 -3.47 -3.24
CA ILE A 82 8.92 -3.48 -2.29
C ILE A 82 8.68 -4.47 -1.15
N THR A 83 7.45 -4.51 -0.64
CA THR A 83 7.01 -5.37 0.46
C THR A 83 5.83 -6.20 -0.02
N PRO A 84 6.02 -7.47 -0.44
CA PRO A 84 4.97 -8.30 -1.05
C PRO A 84 3.69 -8.46 -0.20
N ASP A 85 3.81 -8.33 1.13
CA ASP A 85 2.69 -8.37 2.08
C ASP A 85 1.94 -7.01 2.18
N GLY A 86 2.36 -6.00 1.42
CA GLY A 86 1.83 -4.64 1.45
C GLY A 86 2.41 -3.77 2.58
N LEU A 87 1.68 -2.71 2.93
CA LEU A 87 2.07 -1.79 4.00
C LEU A 87 1.93 -2.45 5.38
N ALA A 88 2.97 -2.33 6.21
CA ALA A 88 2.94 -2.73 7.61
C ALA A 88 2.13 -1.76 8.49
N LEU A 89 2.01 -0.49 8.04
CA LEU A 89 1.20 0.53 8.69
C LEU A 89 0.57 1.41 7.60
N LEU A 90 -0.75 1.59 7.68
CA LEU A 90 -1.49 2.53 6.85
C LEU A 90 -2.16 3.59 7.74
N GLY A 91 -1.79 4.85 7.54
CA GLY A 91 -2.55 5.99 8.03
C GLY A 91 -3.66 6.36 7.06
N VAL A 92 -4.80 6.79 7.58
CA VAL A 92 -5.95 7.23 6.77
C VAL A 92 -6.54 8.54 7.32
N SER A 93 -7.17 9.32 6.46
CA SER A 93 -7.93 10.52 6.82
C SER A 93 -9.26 10.61 6.11
N GLU A 94 -10.11 11.53 6.60
CA GLU A 94 -11.48 11.76 6.08
C GLU A 94 -12.36 10.52 6.10
N ILE A 95 -12.14 9.69 7.12
CA ILE A 95 -13.00 8.56 7.42
C ILE A 95 -14.25 9.08 8.11
N GLU A 96 -15.40 8.88 7.46
CA GLU A 96 -16.66 9.41 7.98
C GLU A 96 -17.22 8.58 9.13
N ASN A 97 -17.10 7.25 9.04
CA ASN A 97 -17.55 6.34 10.08
C ASN A 97 -16.62 5.12 10.18
N ARG A 98 -16.75 4.40 11.30
CA ARG A 98 -15.89 3.26 11.61
C ARG A 98 -16.07 2.07 10.66
N GLN A 99 -17.25 1.91 10.07
CA GLN A 99 -17.55 0.78 9.16
C GLN A 99 -16.71 0.84 7.88
N VAL A 100 -16.14 1.99 7.54
CA VAL A 100 -15.18 2.12 6.43
C VAL A 100 -13.88 1.33 6.69
N LEU A 101 -13.53 1.09 7.95
CA LEU A 101 -12.28 0.43 8.36
C LEU A 101 -12.46 -1.03 8.79
N GLU A 102 -13.69 -1.53 8.87
CA GLU A 102 -14.06 -2.88 9.33
C GLU A 102 -14.41 -3.79 8.17
#